data_AF-N1UIG6-F1
#
_entry.id   AF-N1UIG6-F1
#
_cell.length_a   1.000
_cell.length_b   1.000
_cell.length_c   1.000
_cell.angle_alpha   90.00
_cell.angle_beta   90.00
_cell.angle_gamma   90.00
#
_symmetry.space_group_name_H-M   'P 1'
#
loop_
_entity.id
_entity.type
_entity.pdbx_description
1 polymer ?
#
loop_
_entity_poly.entity_id
_entity_poly.type
_entity_poly.pdbx_seq_one_letter_code
_entity_poly.pdbx_strand_id
1 'polypeptide(L)'
;MEVKANKLAQDNISLSSTAPHQIWMEDIEGGTILRDIGLVDSATSEPPNNYSKSATVTGLSVFDVMIQFRNDLIQKDQERISGRDLQDLDLAMENILRYRAVVGARMNRMEEHAQRVDFDKSYMTELLSKNEGIDFPETIMNMKWLETVHQYALNVGSKIIKPTLMDFLR
;
A
#
# COMPACT_ATOMS: atom_id res chain seq x y z
N MET A 1 4.73 14.24 -15.78
CA MET A 1 5.75 14.78 -16.69
C MET A 1 5.41 16.23 -16.95
N GLU A 2 6.39 17.10 -16.85
CA GLU A 2 6.29 18.52 -17.18
C GLU A 2 7.27 18.81 -18.33
N VAL A 3 6.80 19.57 -19.32
CA VAL A 3 7.61 19.99 -20.48
C VAL A 3 7.60 21.50 -20.49
N LYS A 4 8.79 22.10 -20.47
CA LYS A 4 8.99 23.55 -20.53
C LYS A 4 9.93 23.89 -21.67
N ALA A 5 9.49 24.78 -22.56
CA ALA A 5 10.36 25.39 -23.56
C ALA A 5 10.73 26.80 -23.08
N ASN A 6 12.01 27.16 -23.16
CA ASN A 6 12.48 28.49 -22.82
C ASN A 6 13.28 29.08 -23.99
N LYS A 7 12.97 30.33 -24.31
CA LYS A 7 13.61 31.10 -25.37
C LYS A 7 14.51 32.17 -24.73
N LEU A 8 15.78 31.83 -24.58
CA LEU A 8 16.83 32.71 -24.04
C LEU A 8 17.92 32.93 -25.11
N ALA A 9 19.17 33.18 -24.72
CA ALA A 9 20.30 33.25 -25.66
C ALA A 9 20.60 31.90 -26.36
N GLN A 10 20.17 30.80 -25.76
CA GLN A 10 20.16 29.46 -26.33
C GLN A 10 18.77 28.85 -26.03
N ASP A 11 18.08 28.39 -27.07
CA ASP A 11 16.78 27.75 -26.93
C ASP A 11 16.95 26.40 -26.25
N ASN A 12 16.17 26.15 -25.19
CA ASN A 12 16.21 24.87 -24.49
C ASN A 12 14.80 24.29 -24.27
N ILE A 13 14.75 22.96 -24.26
CA ILE A 13 13.58 22.19 -23.86
C ILE A 13 13.99 21.44 -22.59
N SER A 14 13.27 21.70 -21.51
CA SER A 14 13.42 21.02 -20.24
C SER A 14 12.28 20.02 -20.07
N LEU A 15 12.66 18.76 -19.86
CA LEU A 15 11.74 17.65 -19.58
C LEU A 15 11.98 17.20 -18.14
N SER A 16 10.93 17.20 -17.33
CA SER A 16 11.03 16.75 -15.94
C SER A 16 9.93 15.74 -15.62
N SER A 17 10.27 14.76 -14.78
CA SER A 17 9.31 13.82 -14.22
C SER A 17 9.32 13.90 -12.71
N THR A 18 8.14 13.78 -12.11
CA THR A 18 7.97 13.68 -10.66
C THR A 18 8.15 12.24 -10.17
N ALA A 19 8.12 11.26 -11.08
CA ALA A 19 8.42 9.87 -10.79
C ALA A 19 9.90 9.57 -11.11
N PRO A 20 10.56 8.67 -10.35
CA PRO A 20 11.93 8.25 -10.59
C PRO A 20 11.95 7.21 -11.72
N HIS A 21 11.82 7.69 -12.94
CA HIS A 21 11.95 6.87 -14.13
C HIS A 21 12.60 7.68 -15.23
N GLN A 22 13.27 6.97 -16.13
CA GLN A 22 13.78 7.59 -17.33
C GLN A 22 12.62 8.09 -18.20
N ILE A 23 12.82 9.27 -18.78
CA ILE A 23 11.96 9.79 -19.84
C ILE A 23 12.37 9.10 -21.15
N TRP A 24 11.47 8.28 -21.69
CA TRP A 24 11.63 7.70 -23.02
C TRP A 24 11.05 8.65 -24.06
N MET A 25 11.84 8.94 -25.08
CA MET A 25 11.47 9.81 -26.19
C MET A 25 11.49 8.97 -27.45
N GLU A 26 10.43 8.96 -28.23
CA GLU A 26 10.36 8.19 -29.48
C GLU A 26 9.56 8.99 -30.50
N ASP A 27 10.05 9.03 -31.74
CA ASP A 27 9.33 9.62 -32.86
C ASP A 27 8.19 8.69 -33.28
N ILE A 28 7.00 9.25 -33.53
CA ILE A 28 5.85 8.47 -33.99
C ILE A 28 6.03 8.01 -35.45
N GLU A 29 5.65 6.76 -35.76
CA GLU A 29 5.49 6.22 -37.13
C GLU A 29 6.61 6.57 -38.13
N GLY A 30 7.88 6.44 -37.71
CA GLY A 30 9.03 6.69 -38.59
C GLY A 30 9.34 8.17 -38.82
N GLY A 31 8.75 9.07 -38.03
CA GLY A 31 9.16 10.47 -37.97
C GLY A 31 10.62 10.62 -37.53
N THR A 32 11.19 11.79 -37.83
CA THR A 32 12.56 12.16 -37.45
C THR A 32 12.62 13.42 -36.60
N ILE A 33 11.47 13.94 -36.15
CA ILE A 33 11.37 15.29 -35.59
C ILE A 33 12.25 15.42 -34.34
N LEU A 34 12.22 14.46 -33.42
CA LEU A 34 13.03 14.50 -32.20
C LEU A 34 14.52 14.40 -32.51
N ARG A 35 14.89 13.74 -33.61
CA ARG A 35 16.28 13.67 -34.11
C ARG A 35 16.70 14.98 -34.78
N ASP A 36 15.83 15.54 -35.61
CA ASP A 36 16.06 16.77 -36.38
C ASP A 36 16.23 17.99 -35.47
N ILE A 37 15.49 18.03 -34.36
CA ILE A 37 15.63 19.08 -33.33
C ILE A 37 16.69 18.74 -32.27
N GLY A 38 17.42 17.62 -32.43
CA GLY A 38 18.55 17.25 -31.57
C GLY A 38 18.16 16.86 -30.13
N LEU A 39 16.94 16.39 -29.91
CA LEU A 39 16.47 15.83 -28.64
C LEU A 39 16.92 14.37 -28.48
N VAL A 40 16.85 13.58 -29.55
CA VAL A 40 17.24 12.16 -29.60
C VAL A 40 18.52 11.98 -30.44
N ASP A 41 19.45 11.11 -30.01
CA ASP A 41 20.65 10.81 -30.78
C ASP A 41 20.31 10.05 -32.07
N SER A 42 20.91 10.48 -33.17
CA SER A 42 20.84 9.81 -34.47
C SER A 42 21.41 8.39 -34.46
N ALA A 43 22.40 8.10 -33.61
CA ALA A 43 23.06 6.79 -33.55
C ALA A 43 22.36 5.80 -32.60
N THR A 44 21.84 6.31 -31.48
CA THR A 44 21.07 5.56 -30.48
C THR A 44 19.70 6.18 -30.38
N SER A 45 18.83 5.92 -31.36
CA SER A 45 17.46 6.48 -31.38
C SER A 45 16.45 5.66 -30.59
N GLU A 46 16.77 4.41 -30.24
CA GLU A 46 15.89 3.54 -29.44
C GLU A 46 16.14 3.76 -27.93
N PRO A 47 15.08 3.99 -27.12
CA PRO A 47 15.20 3.99 -25.66
C PRO A 47 15.70 2.64 -25.13
N PRO A 48 16.41 2.59 -23.98
CA PRO A 48 16.76 3.69 -23.07
C PRO A 48 18.03 4.46 -23.47
N ASN A 49 18.20 5.65 -22.89
CA ASN A 49 19.37 6.54 -23.01
C ASN A 49 19.61 7.09 -24.42
N ASN A 50 18.53 7.32 -25.16
CA ASN A 50 18.56 7.81 -26.53
C ASN A 50 18.60 9.34 -26.67
N TYR A 51 18.93 10.07 -25.61
CA TYR A 51 19.05 11.52 -25.67
C TYR A 51 20.30 11.94 -26.46
N SER A 52 20.25 13.12 -27.09
CA SER A 52 21.39 13.70 -27.78
C SER A 52 22.61 13.89 -26.85
N LYS A 53 23.83 13.80 -27.39
CA LYS A 53 25.08 14.02 -26.65
C LYS A 53 25.22 15.43 -26.08
N SER A 54 24.51 16.40 -26.65
CA SER A 54 24.46 17.77 -26.13
C SER A 54 23.44 17.95 -25.00
N ALA A 55 22.60 16.95 -24.72
CA ALA A 55 21.61 17.03 -23.66
C ALA A 55 22.29 16.97 -22.29
N THR A 56 21.87 17.85 -21.39
CA THR A 56 22.18 17.72 -19.96
C THR A 56 21.08 16.88 -19.32
N VAL A 57 21.43 15.67 -18.88
CA VAL A 57 20.51 14.76 -18.21
C VAL A 57 20.85 14.72 -16.73
N THR A 58 19.85 14.92 -15.88
CA THR A 58 19.95 14.94 -14.43
C THR A 58 18.87 14.01 -13.85
N GLY A 59 19.11 13.41 -12.68
CA GLY A 59 18.16 12.44 -12.10
C GLY A 59 18.28 11.02 -12.65
N LEU A 60 19.51 10.63 -13.00
CA LEU A 60 19.89 9.26 -13.36
C LEU A 60 19.60 8.27 -12.21
N SER A 61 19.63 6.97 -12.50
CA SER A 61 19.58 5.95 -11.44
C SER A 61 20.76 6.14 -10.48
N VAL A 62 20.59 5.80 -9.20
CA VAL A 62 21.70 5.81 -8.24
C VAL A 62 22.90 5.00 -8.74
N PHE A 63 22.65 3.93 -9.50
CA PHE A 63 23.70 3.12 -10.11
C PHE A 63 24.45 3.87 -11.23
N ASP A 64 23.72 4.61 -12.07
CA ASP A 64 24.31 5.39 -13.14
C ASP A 64 25.14 6.55 -12.59
N VAL A 65 24.64 7.23 -11.55
CA VAL A 65 25.37 8.29 -10.84
C VAL A 65 26.67 7.73 -10.23
N MET A 66 26.61 6.57 -9.58
CA MET A 66 27.78 5.91 -9.01
C MET A 66 28.80 5.48 -10.08
N ILE A 67 28.32 5.02 -11.24
CA ILE A 67 29.17 4.66 -12.38
C ILE A 67 29.85 5.90 -12.96
N GLN A 68 29.12 7.00 -13.13
CA GLN A 68 29.66 8.28 -13.61
C GLN A 68 30.70 8.82 -12.65
N PHE A 69 30.37 8.91 -11.36
CA PHE A 69 31.31 9.35 -10.33
C PHE A 69 32.60 8.51 -10.31
N ARG A 70 32.49 7.18 -10.41
CA ARG A 70 33.66 6.30 -10.54
C ARG A 70 34.48 6.62 -11.79
N ASN A 71 33.84 6.80 -12.93
CA ASN A 71 34.53 7.08 -14.19
C ASN A 71 35.25 8.43 -14.16
N ASP A 72 34.62 9.45 -13.58
CA ASP A 72 35.17 10.81 -13.49
C ASP A 72 36.32 10.84 -12.45
N LEU A 73 36.25 10.04 -11.38
CA LEU A 73 37.39 9.76 -10.49
C LEU A 73 38.57 9.10 -11.20
N ILE A 74 38.32 8.12 -12.08
CA ILE A 74 39.37 7.45 -12.86
C ILE A 74 40.01 8.43 -13.86
N GLN A 75 39.20 9.30 -14.47
CA GLN A 75 39.66 10.33 -15.42
C GLN A 75 40.34 11.52 -14.74
N LYS A 76 40.24 11.63 -13.40
CA LYS A 76 40.73 12.76 -12.60
C LYS A 76 40.11 14.10 -13.01
N ASP A 77 38.85 14.07 -13.45
CA ASP A 77 38.13 15.28 -13.83
C ASP A 77 37.53 15.96 -12.61
N GLN A 78 38.34 16.83 -11.99
CA GLN A 78 37.98 17.46 -10.72
C GLN A 78 36.87 18.52 -10.84
N GLU A 79 36.68 19.10 -12.02
CA GLU A 79 35.59 20.04 -12.27
C GLU A 79 34.24 19.32 -12.28
N ARG A 80 34.15 18.16 -12.94
CA ARG A 80 32.92 17.36 -12.98
C ARG A 80 32.55 16.77 -11.62
N ILE A 81 33.56 16.25 -10.91
CA ILE A 81 33.38 15.69 -9.57
C ILE A 81 32.78 16.72 -8.62
N SER A 82 33.38 17.91 -8.54
CA SER A 82 32.96 18.95 -7.60
C SER A 82 31.71 19.71 -8.04
N GLY A 83 31.49 19.85 -9.35
CA GLY A 83 30.41 20.65 -9.91
C GLY A 83 29.10 19.90 -10.16
N ARG A 84 29.15 18.57 -10.37
CA ARG A 84 27.96 17.79 -10.79
C ARG A 84 27.80 16.49 -10.01
N ASP A 85 28.83 15.66 -9.95
CA ASP A 85 28.66 14.29 -9.47
C ASP A 85 28.22 14.23 -8.01
N LEU A 86 28.77 15.10 -7.15
CA LEU A 86 28.36 15.18 -5.75
C LEU A 86 26.90 15.61 -5.61
N GLN A 87 26.45 16.57 -6.42
CA GLN A 87 25.05 17.00 -6.43
C GLN A 87 24.12 15.88 -6.88
N ASP A 88 24.49 15.13 -7.91
CA ASP A 88 23.70 14.00 -8.40
C ASP A 88 23.65 12.85 -7.36
N LEU A 89 24.73 12.63 -6.61
CA LEU A 89 24.76 11.68 -5.50
C LEU A 89 23.82 12.11 -4.36
N ASP A 90 23.82 13.39 -4.01
CA ASP A 90 22.91 13.94 -2.99
C ASP A 90 21.45 13.76 -3.41
N LEU A 91 21.10 14.09 -4.66
CA LEU A 91 19.75 13.90 -5.20
C LEU A 91 19.34 12.42 -5.22
N ALA A 92 20.25 11.52 -5.57
CA ALA A 92 20.00 10.08 -5.52
C ALA A 92 19.74 9.60 -4.08
N MET A 93 20.50 10.11 -3.12
CA MET A 93 20.33 9.80 -1.70
C MET A 93 19.00 10.34 -1.15
N GLU A 94 18.64 11.59 -1.47
CA GLU A 94 17.35 12.17 -1.12
C GLU A 94 16.19 11.34 -1.65
N ASN A 95 16.31 10.85 -2.87
CA ASN A 95 15.28 9.99 -3.47
C ASN A 95 15.11 8.68 -2.68
N ILE A 96 16.21 8.02 -2.31
CA ILE A 96 16.18 6.81 -1.48
C ILE A 96 15.54 7.10 -0.11
N LEU A 97 15.95 8.20 0.53
CA LEU A 97 15.42 8.62 1.83
C LEU A 97 13.92 8.90 1.76
N ARG A 98 13.45 9.55 0.70
CA ARG A 98 12.03 9.79 0.45
C ARG A 98 11.24 8.48 0.40
N TYR A 99 11.69 7.50 -0.37
CA TYR A 99 11.00 6.21 -0.45
C TYR A 99 11.06 5.43 0.87
N ARG A 100 12.21 5.46 1.56
CA ARG A 100 12.35 4.87 2.89
C ARG A 100 11.38 5.48 3.90
N ALA A 101 11.21 6.80 3.88
CA ALA A 101 10.25 7.50 4.73
C ALA A 101 8.80 7.08 4.44
N VAL A 102 8.44 6.94 3.16
CA VAL A 102 7.11 6.44 2.75
C VAL A 102 6.87 5.01 3.25
N VAL A 103 7.88 4.13 3.13
CA VAL A 103 7.79 2.75 3.66
C VAL A 103 7.65 2.76 5.18
N GLY A 104 8.44 3.58 5.89
CA GLY A 104 8.34 3.73 7.34
C GLY A 104 6.95 4.23 7.80
N ALA A 105 6.40 5.22 7.11
CA ALA A 105 5.05 5.72 7.40
C ALA A 105 3.98 4.63 7.18
N ARG A 106 4.11 3.81 6.13
CA ARG A 106 3.22 2.67 5.88
C ARG A 106 3.36 1.58 6.94
N MET A 107 4.57 1.32 7.41
CA MET A 107 4.85 0.38 8.50
C MET A 107 4.18 0.83 9.80
N ASN A 108 4.35 2.11 10.19
CA ASN A 108 3.69 2.67 11.37
C ASN A 108 2.17 2.54 11.31
N ARG A 109 1.58 2.88 10.16
CA ARG A 109 0.12 2.74 9.96
C ARG A 109 -0.32 1.28 10.03
N MET A 110 0.47 0.35 9.50
CA MET A 110 0.17 -1.07 9.56
C MET A 110 0.23 -1.62 10.98
N GLU A 111 1.19 -1.15 11.78
CA GLU A 111 1.30 -1.49 13.20
C GLU A 111 0.12 -0.94 14.01
N GLU A 112 -0.28 0.32 13.77
CA GLU A 112 -1.50 0.90 14.38
C GLU A 112 -2.75 0.09 14.03
N HIS A 113 -2.91 -0.29 12.76
CA HIS A 113 -4.03 -1.14 12.34
C HIS A 113 -4.00 -2.52 12.98
N ALA A 114 -2.83 -3.14 13.13
CA ALA A 114 -2.70 -4.44 13.80
C ALA A 114 -3.13 -4.35 15.27
N GLN A 115 -2.65 -3.34 16.00
CA GLN A 115 -3.05 -3.09 17.39
C GLN A 115 -4.56 -2.85 17.52
N ARG A 116 -5.13 -2.08 16.58
CA ARG A 116 -6.59 -1.85 16.55
C ARG A 116 -7.38 -3.13 16.31
N VAL A 117 -6.95 -3.99 15.39
CA VAL A 117 -7.62 -5.27 15.11
C VAL A 117 -7.58 -6.20 16.33
N ASP A 118 -6.46 -6.25 17.04
CA ASP A 118 -6.35 -7.05 18.27
C ASP A 118 -7.25 -6.54 19.40
N PHE A 119 -7.35 -5.22 19.53
CA PHE A 119 -8.30 -4.58 20.43
C PHE A 119 -9.75 -4.90 20.05
N ASP A 120 -10.12 -4.70 18.78
CA ASP A 120 -11.46 -4.98 18.26
C ASP A 120 -11.85 -6.46 18.47
N LYS A 121 -10.90 -7.38 18.26
CA LYS A 121 -11.10 -8.81 18.51
C LYS A 121 -11.42 -9.09 19.99
N SER A 122 -10.64 -8.51 20.89
CA SER A 122 -10.82 -8.70 22.34
C SER A 122 -12.16 -8.11 22.80
N TYR A 123 -12.48 -6.90 22.32
CA TYR A 123 -13.73 -6.21 22.62
C TYR A 123 -14.95 -6.98 22.09
N MET A 124 -14.90 -7.47 20.84
CA MET A 124 -15.98 -8.29 20.27
C MET A 124 -16.15 -9.61 21.02
N THR A 125 -15.05 -10.23 21.46
CA THR A 125 -15.11 -11.45 22.30
C THR A 125 -15.79 -11.16 23.64
N GLU A 126 -15.49 -10.02 24.27
CA GLU A 126 -16.16 -9.61 25.51
C GLU A 126 -17.66 -9.32 25.29
N LEU A 127 -18.01 -8.62 24.21
CA LEU A 127 -19.40 -8.35 23.86
C LEU A 127 -20.18 -9.64 23.59
N LEU A 128 -19.61 -10.56 22.82
CA LEU A 128 -20.20 -11.89 22.58
C LEU A 128 -20.36 -12.65 23.90
N SER A 129 -19.34 -12.67 24.76
CA SER A 129 -19.44 -13.32 26.07
C SER A 129 -20.47 -12.66 26.98
N LYS A 130 -20.76 -11.37 26.86
CA LYS A 130 -21.84 -10.71 27.64
C LYS A 130 -23.23 -10.98 27.06
N ASN A 131 -23.35 -11.13 25.75
CA ASN A 131 -24.62 -11.36 25.07
C ASN A 131 -25.02 -12.84 25.05
N GLU A 132 -24.07 -13.73 24.78
CA GLU A 132 -24.25 -15.18 24.68
C GLU A 132 -23.81 -15.92 25.94
N GLY A 133 -23.11 -15.26 26.86
CA GLY A 133 -22.75 -15.85 28.14
C GLY A 133 -23.98 -16.10 28.98
N ILE A 134 -24.30 -17.38 29.16
CA ILE A 134 -25.30 -17.85 30.11
C ILE A 134 -24.65 -17.99 31.48
N ASP A 135 -25.27 -17.41 32.51
CA ASP A 135 -24.93 -17.75 33.90
C ASP A 135 -25.31 -19.22 34.13
N PHE A 136 -24.31 -20.10 34.21
CA PHE A 136 -24.52 -21.54 34.30
C PHE A 136 -25.38 -21.94 35.52
N PRO A 137 -25.09 -21.47 36.76
CA PRO A 137 -25.95 -21.69 37.91
C PRO A 137 -27.42 -21.28 37.69
N GLU A 138 -27.66 -20.06 37.20
CA GLU A 138 -29.02 -19.55 36.99
C GLU A 138 -29.75 -20.31 35.88
N THR A 139 -29.05 -20.61 34.79
CA THR A 139 -29.59 -21.36 33.65
C THR A 139 -29.94 -22.80 34.04
N ILE A 140 -29.08 -23.46 34.83
CA ILE A 140 -29.35 -24.81 35.35
C ILE A 140 -30.55 -24.79 36.31
N MET A 141 -30.63 -23.80 37.19
CA MET A 141 -31.78 -23.62 38.09
C MET A 141 -33.09 -23.43 37.31
N ASN A 142 -33.10 -22.53 36.32
CA ASN A 142 -34.26 -22.29 35.47
C ASN A 142 -34.65 -23.54 34.66
N MET A 143 -33.66 -24.28 34.15
CA MET A 143 -33.89 -25.54 33.44
C MET A 143 -34.48 -26.62 34.37
N LYS A 144 -33.96 -26.76 35.59
CA LYS A 144 -34.49 -27.69 36.61
C LYS A 144 -35.89 -27.32 37.05
N TRP A 145 -36.17 -26.02 37.18
CA TRP A 145 -37.52 -25.53 37.45
C TRP A 145 -38.49 -25.88 36.33
N LEU A 146 -38.11 -25.62 35.06
CA LEU A 146 -38.90 -25.99 33.89
C LEU A 146 -39.14 -27.50 33.81
N GLU A 147 -38.11 -28.32 34.06
CA GLU A 147 -38.22 -29.79 34.11
C GLU A 147 -39.24 -30.22 35.17
N THR A 148 -39.15 -29.63 36.37
CA THR A 148 -40.04 -29.91 37.49
C THR A 148 -41.48 -29.53 37.16
N VAL A 149 -41.72 -28.32 36.64
CA VAL A 149 -43.04 -27.84 36.21
C VAL A 149 -43.61 -28.74 35.10
N HIS A 150 -42.79 -29.15 34.14
CA HIS A 150 -43.21 -30.01 33.05
C HIS A 150 -43.62 -31.41 33.57
N GLN A 151 -42.88 -31.96 34.52
CA GLN A 151 -43.23 -33.23 35.19
C GLN A 151 -44.52 -33.10 36.00
N TYR A 152 -44.72 -31.99 36.70
CA TYR A 152 -45.99 -31.72 37.38
C TYR A 152 -47.15 -31.60 36.40
N ALA A 153 -46.99 -30.86 35.29
CA ALA A 153 -48.01 -30.74 34.24
C ALA A 153 -48.38 -32.10 33.63
N LEU A 154 -47.40 -32.97 33.40
CA LEU A 154 -47.63 -34.32 32.87
C LEU A 154 -48.36 -35.22 33.88
N ASN A 155 -48.01 -35.11 35.18
CA ASN A 155 -48.68 -35.83 36.27
C ASN A 155 -50.11 -35.33 36.53
N VAL A 156 -50.35 -34.03 36.39
CA VAL A 156 -51.69 -33.43 36.52
C VAL A 156 -52.53 -33.81 35.30
N GLY A 157 -51.96 -33.69 34.09
CA GLY A 157 -52.61 -34.14 32.86
C GLY A 157 -52.99 -35.62 32.90
N SER A 158 -52.11 -36.50 33.39
CA SER A 158 -52.42 -37.93 33.54
C SER A 158 -53.47 -38.22 34.61
N LYS A 159 -53.57 -37.39 35.67
CA LYS A 159 -54.65 -37.49 36.68
C LYS A 159 -55.99 -36.95 36.17
N ILE A 160 -55.99 -35.90 35.35
CA ILE A 160 -57.20 -35.34 34.73
C ILE A 160 -57.71 -36.27 33.61
N ILE A 161 -56.81 -36.89 32.84
CA ILE A 161 -57.12 -37.87 31.79
C ILE A 161 -57.34 -39.29 32.40
N LYS A 162 -57.51 -39.41 33.73
CA LYS A 162 -58.16 -40.61 34.26
C LYS A 162 -59.63 -40.57 33.86
N PRO A 163 -60.15 -41.59 33.17
CA PRO A 163 -61.56 -41.61 32.80
C PRO A 163 -62.41 -41.74 34.08
N THR A 164 -63.04 -40.65 34.50
CA THR A 164 -64.26 -40.70 35.35
C THR A 164 -65.49 -41.08 34.52
N LEU A 165 -65.31 -41.78 33.39
CA LEU A 165 -66.39 -42.32 32.56
C LEU A 165 -67.36 -43.21 33.37
N MET A 166 -66.96 -43.70 34.55
CA MET A 166 -67.85 -44.46 35.43
C MET A 166 -68.72 -43.59 36.36
N ASP A 167 -68.51 -42.27 36.40
CA ASP A 167 -69.28 -41.32 37.21
C ASP A 167 -70.41 -40.63 36.41
N PHE A 168 -70.45 -40.83 35.09
CA PHE A 168 -71.55 -40.39 34.20
C PHE A 168 -72.61 -41.47 33.95
N LEU A 169 -72.49 -42.64 34.60
CA LEU A 169 -73.43 -43.77 34.51
C LEU A 169 -74.17 -44.04 35.84
N ARG A 170 -74.64 -42.98 36.50
CA ARG A 170 -75.77 -43.04 37.44
C ARG A 170 -76.87 -42.09 36.98
#